data_AF-A0A840YAP2-F1
#
_entry.id   AF-A0A840YAP2-F1
#
_cell.length_a   1.000
_cell.length_b   1.000
_cell.length_c   1.000
_cell.angle_alpha   90.00
_cell.angle_beta   90.00
_cell.angle_gamma   90.00
#
_symmetry.space_group_name_H-M   'P 1'
#
loop_
_entity.id
_entity.type
_entity.pdbx_description
1 polymer ?
#
loop_
_entity_poly.entity_id
_entity_poly.type
_entity_poly.pdbx_seq_one_letter_code
_entity_poly.pdbx_strand_id
1 'polypeptide(L)'
;MTTLAGNKIRRFREERSLSRAAFGAWFDTPGSTVQGWEEDGKRASAAVVNQIAANGIAHHQDWYVPIRNVEDAMGWTPDSWRKAEARQLPVYPDPVALDAATRQLETAPPLVFAGEARQLTQDLAKVARGEAFLLQGGDCAESFAEFHPNNIRDTFRVLLQMAVVLTFASKLPTVKLGRMAGQFAKPRSTDTETIDGVTLPSYRGDNVNDIAFTPQARNPDPQRMVQGYAQSAATLNLLRAFAQGGYANLHQVHKWTHDFLGQSPWTERYKHVADRIGEALDFMAACGIDADSVPQLKATQFYTSHEALLLPYEQALTRQDSLTGDWYDTSAHFLWIGDRTRFEGSAHVEFLRGIGNPIGMKCGPSLEPDALLRLLDVLNPARVPGRMTLITRYGHDKIEDGLPKLVRPVKREGHSVVWSCDPMHGNVVKAANGYKTRPFDRILAEVRGFFAVHRAEGTFAGGIHAEMTGQNVTECTGGALEITEQGLADRYHTHCDPRLNAGQSLELAFLLAEMLNDEMAERRKTAA
;
A
#
# COMPACT_ATOMS: atom_id res chain seq x y z
N MET A 1 -2.59 -23.14 -9.63
CA MET A 1 -2.71 -22.68 -8.22
C MET A 1 -3.61 -23.69 -7.53
N THR A 2 -3.11 -24.36 -6.49
CA THR A 2 -3.92 -25.28 -5.69
C THR A 2 -4.83 -24.50 -4.73
N THR A 3 -5.82 -25.16 -4.11
CA THR A 3 -6.66 -24.56 -3.06
C THR A 3 -6.22 -25.04 -1.68
N LEU A 4 -6.62 -24.37 -0.61
CA LEU A 4 -6.43 -24.83 0.77
C LEU A 4 -7.09 -26.18 1.00
N ALA A 5 -8.23 -26.44 0.37
CA ALA A 5 -8.82 -27.77 0.37
C ALA A 5 -7.90 -28.78 -0.33
N GLY A 6 -7.37 -28.45 -1.50
CA GLY A 6 -6.39 -29.27 -2.22
C GLY A 6 -5.15 -29.60 -1.38
N ASN A 7 -4.57 -28.61 -0.70
CA ASN A 7 -3.41 -28.80 0.17
C ASN A 7 -3.75 -29.63 1.42
N LYS A 8 -4.88 -29.36 2.10
CA LYS A 8 -5.35 -30.14 3.25
C LYS A 8 -5.61 -31.60 2.87
N ILE A 9 -6.22 -31.85 1.71
CA ILE A 9 -6.42 -33.19 1.15
C ILE A 9 -5.07 -33.88 0.90
N ARG A 10 -4.13 -33.19 0.24
CA ARG A 10 -2.79 -33.70 -0.02
C ARG A 10 -2.06 -34.08 1.26
N ARG A 11 -2.06 -33.19 2.26
CA ARG A 11 -1.42 -33.40 3.56
C ARG A 11 -2.08 -34.55 4.32
N PHE A 12 -3.40 -34.57 4.41
CA PHE A 12 -4.15 -35.65 5.05
C PHE A 12 -3.83 -37.01 4.44
N ARG A 13 -3.73 -37.06 3.10
CA ARG A 13 -3.40 -38.24 2.32
C ARG A 13 -1.96 -38.69 2.59
N GLU A 14 -1.00 -37.78 2.53
CA GLU A 14 0.43 -38.07 2.72
C GLU A 14 0.75 -38.51 4.15
N GLU A 15 0.18 -37.85 5.17
CA GLU A 15 0.30 -38.25 6.58
C GLU A 15 -0.22 -39.67 6.85
N ARG A 16 -1.14 -40.17 6.02
CA ARG A 16 -1.73 -41.51 6.12
C ARG A 16 -1.19 -42.50 5.09
N SER A 17 -0.16 -42.12 4.33
CA SER A 17 0.41 -42.95 3.26
C SER A 17 -0.64 -43.44 2.24
N LEU A 18 -1.68 -42.65 2.00
CA LEU A 18 -2.74 -42.99 1.05
C LEU A 18 -2.30 -42.59 -0.38
N SER A 19 -2.61 -43.44 -1.36
CA SER A 19 -2.52 -43.04 -2.77
C SER A 19 -3.72 -42.17 -3.15
N ARG A 20 -3.62 -41.38 -4.22
CA ARG A 20 -4.76 -40.58 -4.72
C ARG A 20 -5.97 -41.44 -5.07
N ALA A 21 -5.72 -42.64 -5.61
CA ALA A 21 -6.77 -43.61 -5.90
C ALA A 21 -7.42 -44.15 -4.61
N ALA A 22 -6.62 -44.44 -3.58
CA ALA A 22 -7.13 -44.93 -2.29
C ALA A 22 -7.96 -43.86 -1.55
N PHE A 23 -7.53 -42.60 -1.59
CA PHE A 23 -8.30 -41.48 -1.05
C PHE A 23 -9.57 -41.23 -1.86
N GLY A 24 -9.47 -41.23 -3.19
CA GLY A 24 -10.61 -41.03 -4.09
C GLY A 24 -11.71 -42.08 -3.93
N ALA A 25 -11.34 -43.32 -3.62
CA ALA A 25 -12.29 -44.40 -3.34
C ALA A 25 -13.22 -44.12 -2.15
N TRP A 26 -12.82 -43.27 -1.19
CA TRP A 26 -13.69 -42.88 -0.07
C TRP A 26 -14.88 -42.02 -0.51
N PHE A 27 -14.78 -41.40 -1.68
CA PHE A 27 -15.73 -40.44 -2.23
C PHE A 27 -16.21 -40.83 -3.64
N ASP A 28 -16.07 -42.11 -4.00
CA ASP A 28 -16.42 -42.67 -5.32
C ASP A 28 -15.87 -41.83 -6.50
N THR A 29 -14.61 -41.41 -6.37
CA THR A 29 -13.98 -40.46 -7.30
C THR A 29 -12.61 -40.98 -7.77
N PRO A 30 -12.27 -40.88 -9.08
CA PRO A 30 -10.97 -41.32 -9.59
C PRO A 30 -9.79 -40.55 -8.98
N GLY A 31 -8.63 -41.20 -8.86
CA GLY A 31 -7.40 -40.56 -8.36
C GLY A 31 -6.94 -39.36 -9.20
N SER A 32 -7.27 -39.31 -10.49
CA SER A 32 -7.01 -38.14 -11.35
C SER A 32 -7.86 -36.91 -10.98
N THR A 33 -9.07 -37.12 -10.46
CA THR A 33 -9.91 -36.03 -9.95
C THR A 33 -9.37 -35.53 -8.61
N VAL A 34 -8.88 -36.43 -7.74
CA VAL A 34 -8.17 -36.04 -6.51
C VAL A 34 -6.90 -35.25 -6.82
N GLN A 35 -6.13 -35.66 -7.84
CA GLN A 35 -5.00 -34.87 -8.34
C GLN A 35 -5.44 -33.48 -8.78
N GLY A 36 -6.56 -33.40 -9.50
CA GLY A 36 -7.17 -32.13 -9.88
C GLY A 36 -7.50 -31.22 -8.69
N TRP A 37 -7.93 -31.78 -7.56
CA TRP A 37 -8.14 -31.01 -6.33
C TRP A 37 -6.82 -30.55 -5.70
N GLU A 38 -5.83 -31.45 -5.63
CA GLU A 38 -4.53 -31.20 -4.99
C GLU A 38 -3.61 -30.24 -5.76
N GLU A 39 -3.69 -30.22 -7.09
CA GLU A 39 -2.69 -29.56 -7.95
C GLU A 39 -3.31 -28.47 -8.85
N ASP A 40 -4.49 -28.75 -9.41
CA ASP A 40 -5.09 -27.88 -10.44
C ASP A 40 -6.05 -26.83 -9.86
N GLY A 41 -6.29 -26.85 -8.55
CA GLY A 41 -7.29 -25.98 -7.90
C GLY A 41 -8.73 -26.30 -8.31
N LYS A 42 -8.97 -27.49 -8.89
CA LYS A 42 -10.32 -27.92 -9.23
C LYS A 42 -11.11 -28.18 -7.97
N ARG A 43 -12.41 -27.92 -8.04
CA ARG A 43 -13.31 -28.11 -6.92
C ARG A 43 -14.03 -29.45 -7.02
N ALA A 44 -14.20 -30.10 -5.87
CA ALA A 44 -15.09 -31.24 -5.77
C ALA A 44 -16.56 -30.84 -5.96
N SER A 45 -17.41 -31.81 -6.31
CA SER A 45 -18.86 -31.61 -6.35
C SER A 45 -19.39 -31.31 -4.95
N ALA A 46 -20.55 -30.65 -4.84
CA ALA A 46 -21.12 -30.28 -3.55
C ALA A 46 -21.31 -31.49 -2.60
N ALA A 47 -21.69 -32.65 -3.14
CA ALA A 47 -21.83 -33.88 -2.37
C ALA A 47 -20.50 -34.34 -1.76
N VAL A 48 -19.42 -34.31 -2.54
CA VAL A 48 -18.08 -34.70 -2.09
C VAL A 48 -17.49 -33.66 -1.14
N VAL A 49 -17.72 -32.37 -1.37
CA VAL A 49 -17.33 -31.30 -0.43
C VAL A 49 -17.97 -31.52 0.95
N ASN A 50 -19.27 -31.86 1.01
CA ASN A 50 -19.97 -32.14 2.26
C ASN A 50 -19.34 -33.35 2.99
N GLN A 51 -19.01 -34.41 2.26
CA GLN A 51 -18.38 -35.61 2.83
C GLN A 51 -16.98 -35.32 3.35
N ILE A 52 -16.15 -34.59 2.60
CA ILE A 52 -14.80 -34.17 3.01
C ILE A 52 -14.86 -33.29 4.27
N ALA A 53 -15.84 -32.39 4.35
CA ALA A 53 -16.07 -31.55 5.53
C ALA A 53 -16.57 -32.36 6.74
N ALA A 54 -17.49 -33.31 6.54
CA ALA A 54 -17.98 -34.19 7.60
C ALA A 54 -16.88 -35.09 8.19
N ASN A 55 -15.86 -35.43 7.39
CA ASN A 55 -14.68 -36.18 7.83
C ASN A 55 -13.58 -35.28 8.42
N GLY A 56 -13.80 -33.96 8.55
CA GLY A 56 -12.83 -33.03 9.13
C GLY A 56 -11.56 -32.84 8.31
N ILE A 57 -11.57 -33.19 7.01
CA ILE A 57 -10.39 -33.12 6.14
C ILE A 57 -10.20 -31.68 5.61
N ALA A 58 -11.26 -31.07 5.08
CA ALA A 58 -11.28 -29.69 4.62
C ALA A 58 -12.71 -29.13 4.69
N HIS A 59 -12.84 -27.87 5.08
CA HIS A 59 -14.13 -27.16 5.19
C HIS A 59 -14.54 -26.50 3.87
N HIS A 60 -15.82 -26.13 3.76
CA HIS A 60 -16.37 -25.48 2.55
C HIS A 60 -15.56 -24.26 2.09
N GLN A 61 -15.11 -23.43 3.04
CA GLN A 61 -14.33 -22.22 2.77
C GLN A 61 -12.95 -22.52 2.18
N ASP A 62 -12.35 -23.67 2.50
CA ASP A 62 -10.99 -24.03 2.09
C ASP A 62 -10.89 -24.22 0.56
N TRP A 63 -12.01 -24.56 -0.10
CA TRP A 63 -12.08 -24.72 -1.55
C TRP A 63 -11.99 -23.40 -2.32
N TYR A 64 -12.09 -22.26 -1.63
CA TYR A 64 -12.03 -20.93 -2.23
C TYR A 64 -10.77 -20.16 -1.86
N VAL A 65 -9.89 -20.75 -1.06
CA VAL A 65 -8.63 -20.13 -0.66
C VAL A 65 -7.53 -20.68 -1.59
N PRO A 66 -6.98 -19.90 -2.54
CA PRO A 66 -5.86 -20.35 -3.34
C PRO A 66 -4.58 -20.40 -2.51
N ILE A 67 -3.71 -21.37 -2.79
CA ILE A 67 -2.38 -21.54 -2.21
C ILE A 67 -1.33 -21.46 -3.32
N ARG A 68 -0.22 -20.78 -3.04
CA ARG A 68 0.94 -20.71 -3.96
C ARG A 68 1.63 -22.08 -4.03
N ASN A 69 2.04 -22.51 -5.22
CA ASN A 69 2.68 -23.81 -5.42
C ASN A 69 3.93 -23.95 -4.54
N VAL A 70 4.07 -25.12 -3.90
CA VAL A 70 5.18 -25.47 -2.99
C VAL A 70 6.54 -25.50 -3.72
N GLU A 71 6.56 -25.72 -5.04
CA GLU A 71 7.80 -25.79 -5.83
C GLU A 71 8.48 -24.43 -6.02
N ASP A 72 7.75 -23.31 -6.13
CA ASP A 72 8.34 -21.95 -6.09
C ASP A 72 8.86 -21.59 -4.68
N ALA A 73 8.33 -22.27 -3.65
CA ALA A 73 8.69 -22.09 -2.25
C ALA A 73 9.89 -22.95 -1.80
N MET A 74 10.35 -23.94 -2.60
CA MET A 74 11.42 -24.87 -2.19
C MET A 74 12.80 -24.22 -1.96
N GLY A 75 12.98 -22.94 -2.28
CA GLY A 75 14.21 -22.20 -2.01
C GLY A 75 14.05 -20.87 -1.27
N TRP A 76 12.83 -20.44 -0.95
CA TRP A 76 12.61 -19.16 -0.26
C TRP A 76 12.47 -19.37 1.25
N THR A 77 13.14 -18.52 2.00
CA THR A 77 13.03 -18.37 3.45
C THR A 77 13.05 -16.89 3.79
N PRO A 78 12.55 -16.45 4.97
CA PRO A 78 12.58 -15.04 5.36
C PRO A 78 13.98 -14.41 5.33
N ASP A 79 15.06 -15.20 5.41
CA ASP A 79 16.45 -14.76 5.36
C ASP A 79 17.16 -14.98 4.00
N SER A 80 16.47 -15.54 3.00
CA SER A 80 17.02 -15.82 1.66
C SER A 80 17.57 -14.57 0.96
N TRP A 81 17.00 -13.39 1.24
CA TRP A 81 17.46 -12.09 0.74
C TRP A 81 18.93 -11.78 1.05
N ARG A 82 19.50 -12.39 2.10
CA ARG A 82 20.90 -12.18 2.49
C ARG A 82 21.90 -12.69 1.46
N LYS A 83 21.45 -13.56 0.53
CA LYS A 83 22.25 -14.09 -0.57
C LYS A 83 22.20 -13.22 -1.83
N ALA A 84 21.33 -12.21 -1.84
CA ALA A 84 21.11 -11.29 -2.97
C ALA A 84 21.77 -9.93 -2.72
N GLU A 85 21.88 -9.10 -3.76
CA GLU A 85 22.50 -7.78 -3.63
C GLU A 85 21.56 -6.82 -2.88
N ALA A 86 21.99 -6.33 -1.71
CA ALA A 86 21.25 -5.35 -0.94
C ALA A 86 21.83 -3.94 -1.14
N ARG A 87 20.98 -2.99 -1.51
CA ARG A 87 21.31 -1.55 -1.54
C ARG A 87 20.58 -0.81 -0.43
N GLN A 88 21.09 0.34 -0.03
CA GLN A 88 20.45 1.26 0.93
C GLN A 88 20.31 0.75 2.38
N LEU A 89 20.78 -0.45 2.70
CA LEU A 89 20.84 -0.93 4.08
C LEU A 89 21.91 -0.16 4.86
N PRO A 90 21.65 0.18 6.14
CA PRO A 90 22.67 0.76 7.00
C PRO A 90 23.74 -0.27 7.36
N VAL A 91 24.94 0.23 7.66
CA VAL A 91 26.01 -0.56 8.27
C VAL A 91 25.94 -0.32 9.78
N TYR A 92 25.43 -1.31 10.52
CA TYR A 92 25.42 -1.25 11.98
C TYR A 92 26.83 -1.59 12.53
N PRO A 93 27.38 -0.78 13.45
CA PRO A 93 28.73 -0.99 13.97
C PRO A 93 28.85 -2.21 14.88
N ASP A 94 27.76 -2.61 15.55
CA ASP A 94 27.72 -3.75 16.45
C ASP A 94 26.74 -4.83 15.93
N PRO A 95 27.25 -5.94 15.36
CA PRO A 95 26.40 -7.03 14.87
C PRO A 95 25.70 -7.80 15.99
N VAL A 96 26.24 -7.82 17.22
CA VAL A 96 25.61 -8.48 18.37
C VAL A 96 24.41 -7.67 18.84
N ALA A 97 24.53 -6.34 18.87
CA ALA A 97 23.39 -5.46 19.16
C ALA A 97 22.29 -5.58 18.10
N LEU A 98 22.65 -5.72 16.82
CA LEU A 98 21.70 -5.96 15.74
C LEU A 98 20.94 -7.27 15.94
N ASP A 99 21.65 -8.37 16.21
CA ASP A 99 21.06 -9.69 16.46
C ASP A 99 20.17 -9.70 17.71
N ALA A 100 20.53 -8.96 18.75
CA ALA A 100 19.69 -8.80 19.94
C ALA A 100 18.37 -8.07 19.62
N ALA A 101 18.44 -6.97 18.86
CA ALA A 101 17.25 -6.21 18.47
C ALA A 101 16.32 -7.03 17.55
N THR A 102 16.85 -7.76 16.57
CA THR A 102 16.04 -8.59 15.68
C THR A 102 15.39 -9.76 16.41
N ARG A 103 16.10 -10.43 17.33
CA ARG A 103 15.50 -11.50 18.17
C ARG A 103 14.36 -10.99 19.05
N GLN A 104 14.48 -9.77 19.57
CA GLN A 104 13.39 -9.16 20.33
C GLN A 104 12.15 -8.96 19.44
N LEU A 105 12.34 -8.44 18.22
CA LEU A 105 11.26 -8.24 17.25
C LEU A 105 10.61 -9.55 16.77
N GLU A 106 11.39 -10.62 16.59
CA GLU A 106 10.89 -11.95 16.21
C GLU A 106 9.85 -12.48 17.21
N THR A 107 10.06 -12.25 18.50
CA THR A 107 9.14 -12.66 19.58
C THR A 107 7.97 -11.70 19.80
N ALA A 108 8.00 -10.51 19.19
CA ALA A 108 6.95 -9.52 19.37
C ALA A 108 5.66 -9.92 18.62
N PRO A 109 4.46 -9.55 19.12
CA PRO A 109 3.22 -9.77 18.38
C PRO A 109 3.23 -9.15 16.98
N PRO A 110 2.60 -9.78 15.97
CA PRO A 110 2.48 -9.19 14.64
C PRO A 110 1.68 -7.88 14.69
N LEU A 111 2.01 -6.89 13.84
CA LEU A 111 1.23 -5.65 13.76
C LEU A 111 -0.09 -5.89 13.00
N VAL A 112 -0.04 -6.73 11.97
CA VAL A 112 -1.21 -7.08 11.15
C VAL A 112 -1.42 -8.59 11.09
N PHE A 113 -2.67 -9.00 10.90
CA PHE A 113 -3.00 -10.41 10.70
C PHE A 113 -2.95 -10.78 9.21
N ALA A 114 -2.46 -11.99 8.88
CA ALA A 114 -2.34 -12.46 7.50
C ALA A 114 -3.67 -12.44 6.72
N GLY A 115 -4.79 -12.69 7.40
CA GLY A 115 -6.13 -12.56 6.81
C GLY A 115 -6.46 -11.14 6.34
N GLU A 116 -5.96 -10.10 7.01
CA GLU A 116 -6.17 -8.71 6.62
C GLU A 116 -5.38 -8.36 5.34
N ALA A 117 -4.16 -8.89 5.19
CA ALA A 117 -3.37 -8.75 3.96
C ALA A 117 -4.02 -9.47 2.77
N ARG A 118 -4.61 -10.66 3.00
CA ARG A 118 -5.43 -11.34 1.97
C ARG A 118 -6.66 -10.52 1.60
N GLN A 119 -7.36 -9.96 2.57
CA GLN A 119 -8.51 -9.09 2.31
C GLN A 119 -8.09 -7.88 1.46
N LEU A 120 -6.98 -7.22 1.80
CA LEU A 120 -6.45 -6.13 0.98
C LEU A 120 -6.11 -6.57 -0.45
N THR A 121 -5.56 -7.78 -0.64
CA THR A 121 -5.30 -8.33 -1.97
C THR A 121 -6.60 -8.45 -2.78
N GLN A 122 -7.70 -8.90 -2.17
CA GLN A 122 -9.01 -8.98 -2.82
C GLN A 122 -9.58 -7.60 -3.18
N ASP A 123 -9.39 -6.61 -2.31
CA ASP A 123 -9.85 -5.25 -2.57
C ASP A 123 -9.01 -4.57 -3.67
N LEU A 124 -7.70 -4.78 -3.69
CA LEU A 124 -6.82 -4.36 -4.79
C LEU A 124 -7.13 -5.13 -6.09
N ALA A 125 -7.63 -6.36 -6.02
CA ALA A 125 -8.09 -7.08 -7.20
C ALA A 125 -9.30 -6.39 -7.87
N LYS A 126 -10.20 -5.79 -7.08
CA LYS A 126 -11.29 -4.94 -7.60
C LYS A 126 -10.72 -3.69 -8.28
N VAL A 127 -9.69 -3.08 -7.69
CA VAL A 127 -9.00 -1.93 -8.31
C VAL A 127 -8.38 -2.33 -9.65
N ALA A 128 -7.69 -3.47 -9.74
CA ALA A 128 -7.09 -3.96 -10.97
C ALA A 128 -8.12 -4.23 -12.09
N ARG A 129 -9.37 -4.53 -11.74
CA ARG A 129 -10.50 -4.69 -12.68
C ARG A 129 -11.24 -3.38 -12.98
N GLY A 130 -10.86 -2.29 -12.33
CA GLY A 130 -11.52 -1.00 -12.43
C GLY A 130 -12.92 -0.97 -11.81
N GLU A 131 -13.10 -1.75 -10.74
CA GLU A 131 -14.31 -1.83 -9.90
C GLU A 131 -14.13 -1.10 -8.55
N ALA A 132 -12.94 -0.57 -8.28
CA ALA A 132 -12.58 0.20 -7.09
C ALA A 132 -11.44 1.17 -7.42
N PHE A 133 -11.14 2.12 -6.54
CA PHE A 133 -10.01 3.05 -6.67
C PHE A 133 -9.10 2.98 -5.44
N LEU A 134 -7.78 3.06 -5.61
CA LEU A 134 -6.81 3.07 -4.51
C LEU A 134 -6.43 4.49 -4.12
N LEU A 135 -6.64 4.83 -2.85
CA LEU A 135 -6.08 6.02 -2.20
C LEU A 135 -5.01 5.59 -1.20
N GLN A 136 -3.75 5.82 -1.55
CA GLN A 136 -2.61 5.62 -0.66
C GLN A 136 -2.02 6.97 -0.24
N GLY A 137 -1.83 7.20 1.05
CA GLY A 137 -1.19 8.43 1.50
C GLY A 137 -0.88 8.52 2.98
N GLY A 138 -0.10 9.53 3.35
CA GLY A 138 0.38 9.77 4.70
C GLY A 138 1.78 10.37 4.67
N ASP A 139 2.51 10.22 5.76
CA ASP A 139 3.80 10.89 5.89
C ASP A 139 4.85 10.41 4.88
N CYS A 140 5.75 11.34 4.58
CA CYS A 140 6.93 11.05 3.79
C CYS A 140 7.83 10.06 4.53
N ALA A 141 8.19 10.40 5.77
CA ALA A 141 8.77 9.53 6.78
C ALA A 141 8.12 9.87 8.13
N GLU A 142 7.66 8.87 8.86
CA GLU A 142 7.22 9.06 10.24
C GLU A 142 8.44 9.38 11.13
N SER A 143 8.25 10.20 12.15
CA SER A 143 9.30 10.55 13.12
C SER A 143 8.88 10.24 14.54
N PHE A 144 9.82 9.74 15.34
CA PHE A 144 9.66 9.47 16.76
C PHE A 144 9.36 10.75 17.55
N ALA A 145 9.83 11.92 17.08
CA ALA A 145 9.57 13.20 17.69
C ALA A 145 8.15 13.73 17.41
N GLU A 146 7.54 13.33 16.30
CA GLU A 146 6.18 13.72 15.91
C GLU A 146 5.11 12.70 16.35
N PHE A 147 5.49 11.74 17.20
CA PHE A 147 4.59 10.69 17.71
C PHE A 147 3.55 11.27 18.68
N HIS A 148 2.44 11.73 18.13
CA HIS A 148 1.36 12.36 18.87
C HIS A 148 -0.02 11.93 18.34
N PRO A 149 -1.00 11.63 19.21
CA PRO A 149 -2.32 11.13 18.78
C PRO A 149 -3.07 12.10 17.85
N ASN A 150 -2.88 13.42 18.01
CA ASN A 150 -3.50 14.40 17.10
C ASN A 150 -2.93 14.29 15.68
N ASN A 151 -1.63 14.07 15.51
CA ASN A 151 -1.00 13.97 14.19
C ASN A 151 -1.54 12.73 13.45
N ILE A 152 -1.61 11.60 14.15
CA ILE A 152 -2.19 10.35 13.64
C ILE A 152 -3.67 10.57 13.25
N ARG A 153 -4.46 11.16 14.15
CA ARG A 153 -5.87 11.46 13.93
C ARG A 153 -6.08 12.37 12.72
N ASP A 154 -5.31 13.44 12.60
CA ASP A 154 -5.52 14.47 11.59
C ASP A 154 -5.10 13.96 10.20
N THR A 155 -4.01 13.20 10.09
CA THR A 155 -3.65 12.50 8.84
C THR A 155 -4.71 11.47 8.45
N PHE A 156 -5.19 10.66 9.40
CA PHE A 156 -6.30 9.72 9.18
C PHE A 156 -7.56 10.43 8.70
N ARG A 157 -7.92 11.56 9.33
CA ARG A 157 -9.06 12.40 8.95
C ARG A 157 -8.97 12.83 7.49
N VAL A 158 -7.85 13.41 7.06
CA VAL A 158 -7.71 13.89 5.68
C VAL A 158 -7.83 12.74 4.68
N LEU A 159 -7.24 11.56 4.97
CA LEU A 159 -7.43 10.37 4.13
C LEU A 159 -8.91 9.97 3.99
N LEU A 160 -9.68 10.01 5.09
CA LEU A 160 -11.11 9.72 5.04
C LEU A 160 -11.89 10.77 4.25
N GLN A 161 -11.60 12.05 4.43
CA GLN A 161 -12.26 13.12 3.68
C GLN A 161 -12.00 12.98 2.17
N MET A 162 -10.75 12.74 1.77
CA MET A 162 -10.41 12.44 0.38
C MET A 162 -11.14 11.21 -0.14
N ALA A 163 -11.19 10.12 0.63
CA ALA A 163 -11.85 8.89 0.23
C ALA A 163 -13.35 9.06 0.00
N VAL A 164 -14.04 9.87 0.82
CA VAL A 164 -15.47 10.15 0.64
C VAL A 164 -15.72 10.92 -0.65
N VAL A 165 -14.92 11.96 -0.93
CA VAL A 165 -15.01 12.73 -2.18
C VAL A 165 -14.80 11.83 -3.41
N LEU A 166 -13.76 11.00 -3.40
CA LEU A 166 -13.44 10.07 -4.49
C LEU A 166 -14.53 9.00 -4.69
N THR A 167 -15.05 8.44 -3.59
CA THR A 167 -16.11 7.41 -3.62
C THR A 167 -17.38 7.98 -4.23
N PHE A 168 -17.81 9.15 -3.77
CA PHE A 168 -19.02 9.81 -4.27
C PHE A 168 -18.91 10.15 -5.76
N ALA A 169 -17.78 10.72 -6.17
CA ALA A 169 -17.56 11.12 -7.54
C ALA A 169 -17.50 9.92 -8.49
N SER A 170 -16.62 8.97 -8.22
CA SER A 170 -16.40 7.80 -9.09
C SER A 170 -17.56 6.80 -9.08
N LYS A 171 -18.41 6.82 -8.03
CA LYS A 171 -19.36 5.73 -7.69
C LYS A 171 -18.67 4.37 -7.53
N LEU A 172 -17.38 4.37 -7.19
CA LEU A 172 -16.59 3.17 -6.93
C LEU A 172 -16.14 3.16 -5.46
N PRO A 173 -16.00 1.98 -4.83
CA PRO A 173 -15.35 1.86 -3.53
C PRO A 173 -13.91 2.41 -3.59
N THR A 174 -13.53 3.19 -2.56
CA THR A 174 -12.14 3.62 -2.39
C THR A 174 -11.41 2.75 -1.36
N VAL A 175 -10.35 2.06 -1.76
CA VAL A 175 -9.43 1.32 -0.88
C VAL A 175 -8.50 2.33 -0.22
N LYS A 176 -8.49 2.39 1.12
CA LYS A 176 -7.75 3.38 1.90
C LYS A 176 -6.49 2.75 2.50
N LEU A 177 -5.33 3.25 2.10
CA LEU A 177 -4.03 2.71 2.48
C LEU A 177 -3.13 3.80 3.08
N GLY A 178 -2.92 3.77 4.38
CA GLY A 178 -2.07 4.71 5.09
C GLY A 178 -0.59 4.42 4.89
N ARG A 179 0.21 5.47 4.65
CA ARG A 179 1.67 5.47 4.89
C ARG A 179 1.91 5.78 6.37
N MET A 180 1.55 4.84 7.23
CA MET A 180 1.46 5.02 8.67
C MET A 180 1.79 3.71 9.39
N ALA A 181 2.27 3.81 10.63
CA ALA A 181 2.64 2.69 11.48
C ALA A 181 3.75 1.80 10.89
N GLY A 182 4.79 2.41 10.33
CA GLY A 182 5.97 1.66 9.86
C GLY A 182 6.90 2.42 8.92
N GLN A 183 6.52 3.62 8.46
CA GLN A 183 7.22 4.39 7.43
C GLN A 183 8.41 5.19 8.00
N PHE A 184 9.29 4.52 8.76
CA PHE A 184 10.39 5.13 9.50
C PHE A 184 11.77 5.02 8.82
N ALA A 185 11.89 4.30 7.70
CA ALA A 185 13.14 4.15 6.96
C ALA A 185 13.08 4.91 5.63
N LYS A 186 14.20 5.52 5.23
CA LYS A 186 14.32 6.31 3.99
C LYS A 186 15.59 5.98 3.22
N PRO A 187 15.50 5.73 1.90
CA PRO A 187 16.69 5.59 1.07
C PRO A 187 17.31 6.97 0.82
N ARG A 188 18.63 7.02 0.61
CA ARG A 188 19.39 8.26 0.39
C ARG A 188 20.16 8.19 -0.92
N SER A 189 20.27 9.34 -1.59
CA SER A 189 21.09 9.47 -2.81
C SER A 189 22.60 9.41 -2.49
N THR A 190 23.00 9.81 -1.29
CA THR A 190 24.39 9.78 -0.81
C THR A 190 24.46 9.17 0.59
N ASP A 191 25.53 8.43 0.87
CA ASP A 191 25.73 7.79 2.18
C ASP A 191 26.12 8.77 3.27
N THR A 192 26.66 9.94 2.89
CA THR A 192 27.07 11.02 3.79
C THR A 192 26.40 12.35 3.44
N GLU A 193 26.39 13.24 4.43
CA GLU A 193 25.91 14.61 4.36
C GLU A 193 26.98 15.54 4.95
N THR A 194 27.26 16.66 4.27
CA THR A 194 28.24 17.66 4.70
C THR A 194 27.54 18.97 5.00
N ILE A 195 27.68 19.47 6.22
CA ILE A 195 27.14 20.77 6.67
C ILE A 195 28.30 21.51 7.35
N ASP A 196 28.53 22.77 6.94
CA ASP A 196 29.57 23.65 7.49
C ASP A 196 30.97 22.99 7.60
N GLY A 197 31.34 22.19 6.59
CA GLY A 197 32.63 21.51 6.50
C GLY A 197 32.75 20.20 7.30
N VAL A 198 31.73 19.82 8.07
CA VAL A 198 31.67 18.55 8.80
C VAL A 198 30.89 17.53 7.98
N THR A 199 31.44 16.32 7.80
CA THR A 199 30.80 15.23 7.04
C THR A 199 30.40 14.08 7.97
N LEU A 200 29.12 13.73 7.99
CA LEU A 200 28.55 12.66 8.80
C LEU A 200 27.72 11.69 7.94
N PRO A 201 27.38 10.48 8.44
CA PRO A 201 26.42 9.62 7.77
C PRO A 201 25.09 10.35 7.53
N SER A 202 24.50 10.13 6.36
CA SER A 202 23.16 10.64 6.04
C SER A 202 22.12 10.10 7.03
N TYR A 203 21.18 10.95 7.41
CA TYR A 203 19.97 10.51 8.10
C TYR A 203 19.17 9.52 7.21
N ARG A 204 18.85 8.33 7.71
CA ARG A 204 18.17 7.25 6.97
C ARG A 204 16.78 6.92 7.52
N GLY A 205 16.22 7.84 8.30
CA GLY A 205 14.96 7.64 8.99
C GLY A 205 15.16 7.11 10.41
N ASP A 206 14.17 7.35 11.26
CA ASP A 206 14.29 7.15 12.71
C ASP A 206 14.48 5.70 13.13
N ASN A 207 14.13 4.72 12.28
CA ASN A 207 14.46 3.29 12.48
C ASN A 207 15.95 2.96 12.34
N VAL A 208 16.75 3.89 11.80
CA VAL A 208 18.18 3.69 11.55
C VAL A 208 19.02 4.59 12.46
N ASN A 209 18.86 5.91 12.34
CA ASN A 209 19.65 6.89 13.08
C ASN A 209 18.83 8.15 13.36
N ASP A 210 19.37 9.05 14.17
CA ASP A 210 18.72 10.30 14.52
C ASP A 210 18.93 11.38 13.46
N ILE A 211 18.02 12.34 13.38
CA ILE A 211 18.15 13.47 12.47
C ILE A 211 19.27 14.44 12.86
N ALA A 212 19.50 14.61 14.17
CA ALA A 212 20.45 15.59 14.68
C ALA A 212 21.83 15.43 14.01
N PHE A 213 22.42 16.54 13.56
CA PHE A 213 23.68 16.52 12.82
C PHE A 213 24.88 16.44 13.78
N THR A 214 24.98 15.33 14.53
CA THR A 214 26.11 15.02 15.41
C THR A 214 26.63 13.60 15.15
N PRO A 215 27.92 13.32 15.40
CA PRO A 215 28.48 11.99 15.18
C PRO A 215 27.71 10.87 15.88
N GLN A 216 27.29 11.09 17.13
CA GLN A 216 26.55 10.11 17.93
C GLN A 216 25.15 9.88 17.38
N ALA A 217 24.45 10.96 17.01
CA ALA A 217 23.10 10.92 16.45
C ALA A 217 23.05 10.18 15.11
N ARG A 218 24.05 10.37 14.25
CA ARG A 218 24.10 9.79 12.90
C ARG A 218 24.58 8.34 12.84
N ASN A 219 25.11 7.79 13.95
CA ASN A 219 25.47 6.37 14.00
C ASN A 219 24.21 5.48 13.96
N PRO A 220 24.15 4.48 13.07
CA PRO A 220 23.05 3.53 13.06
C PRO A 220 22.93 2.77 14.38
N ASP A 221 21.73 2.76 14.96
CA ASP A 221 21.41 2.10 16.23
C ASP A 221 20.29 1.07 16.00
N PRO A 222 20.55 -0.25 16.17
CA PRO A 222 19.55 -1.27 15.92
C PRO A 222 18.38 -1.24 16.92
N GLN A 223 18.54 -0.65 18.11
CA GLN A 223 17.43 -0.52 19.08
C GLN A 223 16.32 0.42 18.58
N ARG A 224 16.63 1.30 17.63
CA ARG A 224 15.62 2.13 16.97
C ARG A 224 14.58 1.32 16.22
N MET A 225 14.91 0.13 15.72
CA MET A 225 13.93 -0.78 15.12
C MET A 225 12.88 -1.26 16.15
N VAL A 226 13.32 -1.54 17.38
CA VAL A 226 12.43 -1.94 18.49
C VAL A 226 11.52 -0.77 18.89
N GLN A 227 12.06 0.43 18.98
CA GLN A 227 11.28 1.64 19.23
C GLN A 227 10.26 1.90 18.11
N GLY A 228 10.67 1.76 16.85
CA GLY A 228 9.81 1.91 15.68
C GLY A 228 8.66 0.90 15.68
N TYR A 229 8.92 -0.36 16.06
CA TYR A 229 7.87 -1.35 16.27
C TYR A 229 6.85 -0.91 17.34
N ALA A 230 7.33 -0.43 18.50
CA ALA A 230 6.44 0.00 19.58
C ALA A 230 5.55 1.19 19.16
N GLN A 231 6.11 2.17 18.45
CA GLN A 231 5.33 3.29 17.90
C GLN A 231 4.37 2.85 16.79
N SER A 232 4.77 1.89 15.96
CA SER A 232 3.90 1.30 14.93
C SER A 232 2.71 0.60 15.56
N ALA A 233 2.93 -0.22 16.60
CA ALA A 233 1.87 -0.90 17.34
C ALA A 233 0.87 0.08 17.97
N ALA A 234 1.37 1.12 18.65
CA ALA A 234 0.54 2.15 19.26
C ALA A 234 -0.26 2.96 18.22
N THR A 235 0.38 3.34 17.11
CA THR A 235 -0.26 4.05 15.99
C THR A 235 -1.35 3.21 15.35
N LEU A 236 -1.06 1.95 15.02
CA LEU A 236 -2.01 1.05 14.41
C LEU A 236 -3.19 0.73 15.35
N ASN A 237 -2.94 0.56 16.65
CA ASN A 237 -4.01 0.40 17.63
C ASN A 237 -4.97 1.59 17.63
N LEU A 238 -4.43 2.82 17.61
CA LEU A 238 -5.23 4.04 17.55
C LEU A 238 -5.99 4.15 16.21
N LEU A 239 -5.36 3.82 15.09
CA LEU A 239 -6.00 3.78 13.77
C LEU A 239 -7.16 2.79 13.72
N ARG A 240 -7.00 1.59 14.30
CA ARG A 240 -8.07 0.59 14.42
C ARG A 240 -9.24 1.12 15.26
N ALA A 241 -8.94 1.79 16.37
CA ALA A 241 -9.95 2.43 17.21
C ALA A 241 -10.71 3.53 16.47
N PHE A 242 -10.05 4.37 15.67
CA PHE A 242 -10.74 5.38 14.85
C PHE A 242 -11.56 4.76 13.71
N ALA A 243 -11.02 3.74 13.04
CA ALA A 243 -11.65 3.09 11.90
C ALA A 243 -12.93 2.32 12.27
N GLN A 244 -13.00 1.76 13.48
CA GLN A 244 -14.13 0.95 13.94
C GLN A 244 -14.98 1.60 15.04
N GLY A 245 -14.40 2.51 15.84
CA GLY A 245 -15.03 3.13 17.01
C GLY A 245 -15.89 4.35 16.72
N GLY A 246 -16.35 4.54 15.48
CA GLY A 246 -17.27 5.61 15.09
C GLY A 246 -16.65 6.92 14.62
N TYR A 247 -15.33 7.11 14.74
CA TYR A 247 -14.66 8.29 14.17
C TYR A 247 -14.75 8.31 12.64
N ALA A 248 -14.70 7.13 12.01
CA ALA A 248 -14.86 6.97 10.56
C ALA A 248 -16.32 6.99 10.06
N ASN A 249 -17.28 7.41 10.90
CA ASN A 249 -18.69 7.56 10.50
C ASN A 249 -18.81 8.53 9.32
N LEU A 250 -19.54 8.11 8.28
CA LEU A 250 -19.67 8.85 7.04
C LEU A 250 -20.28 10.26 7.22
N HIS A 251 -21.28 10.43 8.10
CA HIS A 251 -21.84 11.74 8.42
C HIS A 251 -20.80 12.65 9.09
N GLN A 252 -19.97 12.09 9.97
CA GLN A 252 -18.94 12.85 10.67
C GLN A 252 -17.81 13.27 9.73
N VAL A 253 -17.39 12.38 8.82
CA VAL A 253 -16.40 12.69 7.78
C VAL A 253 -16.93 13.73 6.81
N HIS A 254 -18.20 13.62 6.41
CA HIS A 254 -18.85 14.60 5.57
C HIS A 254 -18.92 15.98 6.25
N LYS A 255 -19.31 16.03 7.52
CA LYS A 255 -19.34 17.27 8.32
C LYS A 255 -17.96 17.95 8.37
N TRP A 256 -16.88 17.22 8.64
CA TRP A 256 -15.54 17.81 8.61
C TRP A 256 -15.15 18.36 7.24
N THR A 257 -15.55 17.67 6.17
CA THR A 257 -15.31 18.11 4.79
C THR A 257 -16.06 19.42 4.51
N HIS A 258 -17.33 19.50 4.91
CA HIS A 258 -18.12 20.71 4.77
C HIS A 258 -17.56 21.88 5.62
N ASP A 259 -17.24 21.63 6.89
CA ASP A 259 -16.66 22.63 7.79
C ASP A 259 -15.33 23.18 7.27
N PHE A 260 -14.47 22.31 6.71
CA PHE A 260 -13.23 22.71 6.08
C PHE A 260 -13.47 23.62 4.86
N LEU A 261 -14.44 23.26 4.01
CA LEU A 261 -14.76 24.06 2.83
C LEU A 261 -15.24 25.45 3.23
N GLY A 262 -16.18 25.56 4.18
CA GLY A 262 -16.77 26.83 4.61
C GLY A 262 -15.78 27.83 5.23
N GLN A 263 -14.56 27.39 5.56
CA GLN A 263 -13.49 28.23 6.10
C GLN A 263 -12.40 28.58 5.08
N SER A 264 -12.60 28.26 3.80
CA SER A 264 -11.56 28.34 2.78
C SER A 264 -12.02 29.04 1.50
N PRO A 265 -11.11 29.66 0.72
CA PRO A 265 -11.39 30.13 -0.66
C PRO A 265 -11.99 29.05 -1.57
N TRP A 266 -11.87 27.78 -1.19
CA TRP A 266 -12.44 26.59 -1.82
C TRP A 266 -13.97 26.51 -1.83
N THR A 267 -14.64 27.30 -0.98
CA THR A 267 -16.10 27.21 -0.76
C THR A 267 -16.85 27.28 -2.09
N GLU A 268 -16.60 28.29 -2.93
CA GLU A 268 -17.38 28.47 -4.16
C GLU A 268 -17.20 27.32 -5.16
N ARG A 269 -16.00 26.75 -5.26
CA ARG A 269 -15.67 25.73 -6.26
C ARG A 269 -16.18 24.33 -5.90
N TYR A 270 -16.12 23.96 -4.62
CA TYR A 270 -16.35 22.58 -4.19
C TYR A 270 -17.56 22.37 -3.27
N LYS A 271 -18.22 23.46 -2.84
CA LYS A 271 -19.45 23.39 -2.03
C LYS A 271 -20.52 22.54 -2.69
N HIS A 272 -20.72 22.64 -4.00
CA HIS A 272 -21.75 21.87 -4.69
C HIS A 272 -21.54 20.35 -4.58
N VAL A 273 -20.29 19.87 -4.63
CA VAL A 273 -20.01 18.42 -4.45
C VAL A 273 -20.25 18.00 -3.00
N ALA A 274 -19.84 18.84 -2.04
CA ALA A 274 -20.10 18.57 -0.63
C ALA A 274 -21.61 18.53 -0.34
N ASP A 275 -22.36 19.55 -0.74
CA ASP A 275 -23.81 19.63 -0.52
C ASP A 275 -24.52 18.39 -1.11
N ARG A 276 -24.12 17.93 -2.31
CA ARG A 276 -24.65 16.70 -2.91
C ARG A 276 -24.31 15.41 -2.17
N ILE A 277 -23.16 15.34 -1.50
CA ILE A 277 -22.85 14.21 -0.61
C ILE A 277 -23.82 14.23 0.58
N GLY A 278 -24.05 15.41 1.17
CA GLY A 278 -25.02 15.59 2.25
C GLY A 278 -26.42 15.14 1.86
N GLU A 279 -26.93 15.63 0.72
CA GLU A 279 -28.24 15.25 0.17
C GLU A 279 -28.37 13.72 -0.04
N ALA A 280 -27.31 13.07 -0.54
CA ALA A 280 -27.32 11.63 -0.74
C ALA A 280 -27.37 10.85 0.59
N LEU A 281 -26.65 11.32 1.62
CA LEU A 281 -26.70 10.72 2.96
C LEU A 281 -28.07 10.92 3.61
N ASP A 282 -28.66 12.10 3.47
CA ASP A 282 -30.00 12.40 3.98
C ASP A 282 -31.06 11.55 3.26
N PHE A 283 -30.92 11.35 1.95
CA PHE A 283 -31.78 10.45 1.18
C PHE A 283 -31.67 8.99 1.64
N MET A 284 -30.44 8.49 1.84
CA MET A 284 -30.21 7.14 2.38
C MET A 284 -30.86 6.97 3.75
N ALA A 285 -30.67 7.95 4.65
CA ALA A 285 -31.29 7.95 5.97
C ALA A 285 -32.82 7.97 5.89
N ALA A 286 -33.40 8.78 5.01
CA ALA A 286 -34.85 8.82 4.77
C ALA A 286 -35.41 7.48 4.24
N CYS A 287 -34.57 6.68 3.57
CA CYS A 287 -34.87 5.31 3.12
C CYS A 287 -34.61 4.24 4.20
N GLY A 288 -34.25 4.62 5.43
CA GLY A 288 -33.93 3.72 6.54
C GLY A 288 -32.51 3.12 6.49
N ILE A 289 -31.63 3.68 5.65
CA ILE A 289 -30.23 3.28 5.52
C ILE A 289 -29.36 4.34 6.18
N ASP A 290 -28.94 4.09 7.41
CA ASP A 290 -28.09 5.00 8.18
C ASP A 290 -27.01 4.24 8.94
N ALA A 291 -26.24 4.97 9.75
CA ALA A 291 -25.20 4.39 10.59
C ALA A 291 -25.74 3.35 11.58
N ASP A 292 -26.96 3.52 12.09
CA ASP A 292 -27.57 2.61 13.06
C ASP A 292 -28.10 1.32 12.42
N SER A 293 -28.58 1.39 11.18
CA SER A 293 -29.05 0.22 10.44
C SER A 293 -27.98 -0.50 9.63
N VAL A 294 -26.91 0.19 9.20
CA VAL A 294 -25.85 -0.36 8.32
C VAL A 294 -24.46 -0.14 8.91
N PRO A 295 -23.82 -1.18 9.48
CA PRO A 295 -22.47 -1.08 10.07
C PRO A 295 -21.39 -0.54 9.13
N GLN A 296 -21.54 -0.75 7.82
CA GLN A 296 -20.63 -0.26 6.78
C GLN A 296 -20.62 1.28 6.67
N LEU A 297 -21.61 1.99 7.23
CA LEU A 297 -21.63 3.45 7.32
C LEU A 297 -20.99 3.98 8.61
N LYS A 298 -20.82 3.14 9.64
CA LYS A 298 -20.18 3.47 10.93
C LYS A 298 -18.68 3.26 10.94
N ALA A 299 -18.22 2.24 10.23
CA ALA A 299 -16.84 1.80 10.25
C ALA A 299 -16.28 1.71 8.83
N THR A 300 -14.96 1.78 8.72
CA THR A 300 -14.29 1.62 7.44
C THR A 300 -13.07 0.74 7.58
N GLN A 301 -12.73 0.02 6.51
CA GLN A 301 -11.46 -0.69 6.44
C GLN A 301 -10.35 0.32 6.14
N PHE A 302 -9.29 0.28 6.95
CA PHE A 302 -8.10 1.09 6.77
C PHE A 302 -6.88 0.20 6.90
N TYR A 303 -6.00 0.27 5.91
CA TYR A 303 -4.80 -0.54 5.82
C TYR A 303 -3.56 0.32 6.04
N THR A 304 -2.43 -0.30 6.37
CA THR A 304 -1.13 0.36 6.57
C THR A 304 -0.12 -0.13 5.56
N SER A 305 0.84 0.73 5.25
CA SER A 305 1.90 0.46 4.30
C SER A 305 3.17 1.23 4.60
N HIS A 306 4.30 0.64 4.24
CA HIS A 306 5.60 1.30 4.21
C HIS A 306 6.52 0.70 3.13
N GLU A 307 7.61 1.39 2.85
CA GLU A 307 8.69 0.87 2.00
C GLU A 307 9.37 -0.26 2.77
N ALA A 308 9.35 -1.48 2.23
CA ALA A 308 10.13 -2.58 2.77
C ALA A 308 11.61 -2.32 2.48
N LEU A 309 12.24 -1.47 3.26
CA LEU A 309 13.61 -0.99 3.02
C LEU A 309 14.60 -1.68 3.95
N LEU A 310 14.29 -1.72 5.26
CA LEU A 310 15.18 -2.23 6.30
C LEU A 310 14.93 -3.73 6.50
N LEU A 311 15.49 -4.56 5.62
CA LEU A 311 15.21 -6.00 5.58
C LEU A 311 15.43 -6.77 6.90
N PRO A 312 16.36 -6.41 7.81
CA PRO A 312 16.41 -7.02 9.13
C PRO A 312 15.12 -6.81 9.96
N TYR A 313 14.47 -5.66 9.84
CA TYR A 313 13.18 -5.36 10.48
C TYR A 313 12.05 -6.18 9.86
N GLU A 314 11.95 -6.17 8.53
CA GLU A 314 10.92 -6.90 7.78
C GLU A 314 11.04 -8.42 8.00
N GLN A 315 12.26 -8.96 7.96
CA GLN A 315 12.54 -10.37 8.27
C GLN A 315 12.07 -10.73 9.68
N ALA A 316 12.44 -9.92 10.68
CA ALA A 316 12.07 -10.18 12.07
C ALA A 316 10.54 -10.12 12.29
N LEU A 317 9.81 -9.36 11.47
CA LEU A 317 8.36 -9.26 11.52
C LEU A 317 7.63 -10.20 10.55
N THR A 318 8.32 -11.10 9.87
CA THR A 318 7.72 -12.07 8.96
C THR A 318 7.27 -13.33 9.71
N ARG A 319 5.98 -13.68 9.58
CA ARG A 319 5.34 -14.80 10.28
C ARG A 319 4.71 -15.76 9.30
N GLN A 320 4.69 -17.03 9.68
CA GLN A 320 3.93 -18.04 8.96
C GLN A 320 2.47 -17.98 9.40
N ASP A 321 1.55 -17.85 8.45
CA ASP A 321 0.12 -17.91 8.71
C ASP A 321 -0.27 -19.32 9.14
N SER A 322 -0.90 -19.45 10.31
CA SER A 322 -1.30 -20.73 10.87
C SER A 322 -2.36 -21.46 10.03
N LEU A 323 -3.10 -20.73 9.20
CA LEU A 323 -4.17 -21.29 8.36
C LEU A 323 -3.67 -21.86 7.04
N THR A 324 -2.72 -21.19 6.39
CA THR A 324 -2.26 -21.50 5.03
C THR A 324 -0.86 -22.09 4.99
N GLY A 325 -0.03 -21.82 6.01
CA GLY A 325 1.40 -22.11 5.99
C GLY A 325 2.21 -21.12 5.15
N ASP A 326 1.56 -20.12 4.53
CA ASP A 326 2.25 -19.09 3.75
C ASP A 326 2.91 -18.07 4.68
N TRP A 327 4.00 -17.46 4.22
CA TRP A 327 4.69 -16.39 4.95
C TRP A 327 4.05 -15.04 4.65
N TYR A 328 3.88 -14.22 5.67
CA TYR A 328 3.46 -12.83 5.54
C TYR A 328 4.41 -11.95 6.33
N ASP A 329 4.83 -10.84 5.73
CA ASP A 329 5.43 -9.79 6.52
C ASP A 329 4.32 -9.10 7.30
N THR A 330 4.35 -9.25 8.62
CA THR A 330 3.31 -8.74 9.52
C THR A 330 3.66 -7.37 10.08
N SER A 331 4.67 -6.69 9.52
CA SER A 331 4.97 -5.28 9.80
C SER A 331 3.88 -4.34 9.23
N ALA A 332 3.28 -4.67 8.09
CA ALA A 332 2.20 -3.91 7.48
C ALA A 332 1.31 -4.75 6.56
N HIS A 333 0.15 -4.20 6.18
CA HIS A 333 -0.78 -4.88 5.27
C HIS A 333 -0.22 -4.93 3.84
N PHE A 334 0.47 -3.87 3.42
CA PHE A 334 1.03 -3.70 2.09
C PHE A 334 2.44 -3.14 2.17
N LEU A 335 3.34 -3.62 1.33
CA LEU A 335 4.74 -3.19 1.31
C LEU A 335 5.15 -2.81 -0.11
N TRP A 336 6.02 -1.83 -0.29
CA TRP A 336 6.56 -1.54 -1.63
C TRP A 336 8.08 -1.58 -1.70
N ILE A 337 8.57 -1.86 -2.91
CA ILE A 337 9.98 -1.73 -3.30
C ILE A 337 10.21 -0.32 -3.85
N GLY A 338 11.14 0.41 -3.24
CA GLY A 338 11.53 1.75 -3.67
C GLY A 338 12.29 1.77 -4.99
N ASP A 339 12.34 2.94 -5.63
CA ASP A 339 12.94 3.13 -6.96
C ASP A 339 14.45 2.78 -7.01
N ARG A 340 15.13 2.89 -5.86
CA ARG A 340 16.57 2.64 -5.70
C ARG A 340 16.91 1.19 -5.33
N THR A 341 15.90 0.37 -5.03
CA THR A 341 16.04 -1.01 -4.56
C THR A 341 15.36 -2.03 -5.49
N ARG A 342 14.73 -1.57 -6.59
CA ARG A 342 14.06 -2.42 -7.60
C ARG A 342 14.95 -2.74 -8.81
N PHE A 343 15.81 -3.75 -8.67
CA PHE A 343 16.64 -4.23 -9.77
C PHE A 343 16.72 -5.76 -9.74
N GLU A 344 17.11 -6.36 -10.86
CA GLU A 344 17.29 -7.82 -10.95
C GLU A 344 18.38 -8.28 -9.98
N GLY A 345 18.12 -9.36 -9.23
CA GLY A 345 19.02 -9.83 -8.18
C GLY A 345 19.00 -9.01 -6.90
N SER A 346 18.06 -8.07 -6.75
CA SER A 346 17.87 -7.29 -5.54
C SER A 346 17.41 -8.14 -4.36
N ALA A 347 18.02 -7.92 -3.19
CA ALA A 347 17.57 -8.48 -1.92
C ALA A 347 16.13 -8.09 -1.57
N HIS A 348 15.69 -6.90 -1.95
CA HIS A 348 14.31 -6.45 -1.71
C HIS A 348 13.32 -7.20 -2.61
N VAL A 349 13.69 -7.47 -3.86
CA VAL A 349 12.86 -8.30 -4.76
C VAL A 349 12.80 -9.74 -4.24
N GLU A 350 13.94 -10.29 -3.80
CA GLU A 350 14.01 -11.63 -3.20
C GLU A 350 13.14 -11.74 -1.94
N PHE A 351 13.16 -10.75 -1.06
CA PHE A 351 12.32 -10.77 0.13
C PHE A 351 10.82 -10.73 -0.22
N LEU A 352 10.41 -9.77 -1.07
CA LEU A 352 8.99 -9.56 -1.37
C LEU A 352 8.38 -10.63 -2.30
N ARG A 353 9.18 -11.43 -3.03
CA ARG A 353 8.61 -12.52 -3.86
C ARG A 353 7.94 -13.60 -3.02
N GLY A 354 8.47 -13.87 -1.82
CA GLY A 354 8.04 -15.00 -0.99
C GLY A 354 6.96 -14.69 0.06
N ILE A 355 6.74 -13.43 0.41
CA ILE A 355 5.65 -13.04 1.32
C ILE A 355 4.29 -13.06 0.62
N GLY A 356 3.19 -13.22 1.35
CA GLY A 356 1.81 -13.30 0.86
C GLY A 356 1.10 -11.94 0.76
N ASN A 357 1.68 -10.87 1.30
CA ASN A 357 1.12 -9.51 1.26
C ASN A 357 0.89 -9.03 -0.18
N PRO A 358 -0.11 -8.18 -0.46
CA PRO A 358 -0.08 -7.39 -1.68
C PRO A 358 1.10 -6.41 -1.62
N ILE A 359 1.77 -6.22 -2.76
CA ILE A 359 3.02 -5.46 -2.82
C ILE A 359 3.00 -4.41 -3.93
N GLY A 360 3.80 -3.35 -3.72
CA GLY A 360 4.00 -2.26 -4.65
C GLY A 360 5.43 -2.22 -5.21
N MET A 361 5.61 -1.57 -6.34
CA MET A 361 6.93 -1.22 -6.86
C MET A 361 6.90 0.17 -7.48
N LYS A 362 7.80 1.07 -7.05
CA LYS A 362 7.95 2.38 -7.68
C LYS A 362 8.39 2.22 -9.13
N CYS A 363 7.82 2.96 -10.07
CA CYS A 363 8.15 2.89 -11.49
C CYS A 363 8.56 4.30 -11.96
N GLY A 364 9.85 4.60 -11.84
CA GLY A 364 10.42 5.86 -12.32
C GLY A 364 10.91 5.81 -13.77
N PRO A 365 11.37 6.95 -14.33
CA PRO A 365 11.79 7.08 -15.73
C PRO A 365 12.94 6.18 -16.19
N SER A 366 13.70 5.60 -15.25
CA SER A 366 14.82 4.69 -15.54
C SER A 366 14.41 3.22 -15.70
N LEU A 367 13.14 2.88 -15.49
CA LEU A 367 12.67 1.50 -15.58
C LEU A 367 12.43 1.14 -17.05
N GLU A 368 13.19 0.17 -17.54
CA GLU A 368 12.98 -0.38 -18.88
C GLU A 368 11.84 -1.42 -18.90
N PRO A 369 11.06 -1.51 -20.00
CA PRO A 369 9.90 -2.39 -20.06
C PRO A 369 10.24 -3.88 -19.87
N ASP A 370 11.32 -4.37 -20.48
CA ASP A 370 11.69 -5.79 -20.35
C ASP A 370 12.15 -6.14 -18.92
N ALA A 371 12.80 -5.20 -18.24
CA ALA A 371 13.16 -5.35 -16.83
C ALA A 371 11.91 -5.39 -15.94
N LEU A 372 10.91 -4.54 -16.23
CA LEU A 372 9.62 -4.58 -15.54
C LEU A 372 8.92 -5.93 -15.71
N LEU A 373 8.87 -6.49 -16.92
CA LEU A 373 8.24 -7.78 -17.16
C LEU A 373 8.93 -8.91 -16.39
N ARG A 374 10.27 -8.97 -16.41
CA ARG A 374 11.03 -9.95 -15.60
C ARG A 374 10.78 -9.81 -14.10
N LEU A 375 10.70 -8.57 -13.59
CA LEU A 375 10.36 -8.33 -12.19
C LEU A 375 8.93 -8.78 -11.85
N LEU A 376 7.96 -8.59 -12.76
CA LEU A 376 6.59 -9.06 -12.58
C LEU A 376 6.50 -10.59 -12.57
N ASP A 377 7.27 -11.27 -13.42
CA ASP A 377 7.34 -12.74 -13.43
C ASP A 377 7.90 -13.29 -12.12
N VAL A 378 8.81 -12.56 -11.45
CA VAL A 378 9.34 -12.94 -10.13
C VAL A 378 8.37 -12.61 -9.00
N LEU A 379 7.77 -11.42 -9.00
CA LEU A 379 6.98 -10.90 -7.87
C LEU A 379 5.52 -11.37 -7.88
N ASN A 380 4.99 -11.72 -9.06
CA ASN A 380 3.63 -12.23 -9.25
C ASN A 380 3.58 -13.27 -10.38
N PRO A 381 4.32 -14.39 -10.25
CA PRO A 381 4.38 -15.45 -11.29
C PRO A 381 3.00 -16.01 -11.62
N ALA A 382 2.17 -16.13 -10.59
CA ALA A 382 0.81 -16.65 -10.69
C ALA A 382 -0.22 -15.62 -11.21
N ARG A 383 0.23 -14.39 -11.52
CA ARG A 383 -0.58 -13.28 -12.06
C ARG A 383 -1.86 -13.01 -11.27
N VAL A 384 -1.77 -13.14 -9.95
CA VAL A 384 -2.89 -12.92 -9.03
C VAL A 384 -3.32 -11.46 -9.11
N PRO A 385 -4.57 -11.15 -9.49
CA PRO A 385 -5.08 -9.78 -9.46
C PRO A 385 -4.99 -9.19 -8.05
N GLY A 386 -4.58 -7.92 -7.95
CA GLY A 386 -4.40 -7.24 -6.67
C GLY A 386 -3.10 -7.54 -5.92
N ARG A 387 -2.30 -8.51 -6.38
CA ARG A 387 -0.97 -8.78 -5.80
C ARG A 387 0.02 -7.66 -6.08
N MET A 388 0.03 -7.10 -7.30
CA MET A 388 1.00 -6.09 -7.73
C MET A 388 0.36 -4.74 -7.95
N THR A 389 0.97 -3.71 -7.35
CA THR A 389 0.70 -2.30 -7.67
C THR A 389 1.94 -1.66 -8.29
N LEU A 390 1.82 -1.12 -9.50
CA LEU A 390 2.86 -0.35 -10.17
C LEU A 390 2.66 1.13 -9.85
N ILE A 391 3.58 1.71 -9.08
CA ILE A 391 3.47 3.07 -8.53
C ILE A 391 4.34 4.02 -9.36
N THR A 392 3.75 4.65 -10.37
CA THR A 392 4.45 5.49 -11.36
C THR A 392 4.87 6.83 -10.78
N ARG A 393 6.07 7.33 -11.13
CA ARG A 393 6.62 8.61 -10.60
C ARG A 393 7.55 9.30 -11.60
N TYR A 394 7.00 9.69 -12.74
CA TYR A 394 7.77 10.21 -13.88
C TYR A 394 8.15 11.68 -13.74
N GLY A 395 7.33 12.48 -13.07
CA GLY A 395 7.32 13.93 -13.18
C GLY A 395 6.34 14.42 -14.25
N HIS A 396 5.80 15.61 -14.04
CA HIS A 396 4.78 16.22 -14.89
C HIS A 396 5.16 16.34 -16.37
N ASP A 397 6.45 16.52 -16.67
CA ASP A 397 7.00 16.76 -18.00
C ASP A 397 7.33 15.47 -18.76
N LYS A 398 7.23 14.31 -18.11
CA LYS A 398 7.70 13.01 -18.66
C LYS A 398 6.65 11.92 -18.65
N ILE A 399 5.55 12.11 -17.93
CA ILE A 399 4.56 11.06 -17.71
C ILE A 399 3.90 10.61 -19.02
N GLU A 400 3.54 11.53 -19.91
CA GLU A 400 2.82 11.21 -21.16
C GLU A 400 3.72 10.49 -22.18
N ASP A 401 5.01 10.82 -22.23
CA ASP A 401 5.98 10.15 -23.11
C ASP A 401 6.51 8.83 -22.53
N GLY A 402 6.64 8.77 -21.20
CA GLY A 402 7.30 7.69 -20.48
C GLY A 402 6.37 6.53 -20.16
N LEU A 403 5.21 6.81 -19.56
CA LEU A 403 4.32 5.77 -19.04
C LEU A 403 3.77 4.80 -20.12
N PRO A 404 3.40 5.24 -21.34
CA PRO A 404 2.91 4.32 -22.37
C PRO A 404 3.89 3.17 -22.68
N LYS A 405 5.19 3.41 -22.52
CA LYS A 405 6.25 2.40 -22.75
C LYS A 405 6.17 1.24 -21.75
N LEU A 406 5.64 1.47 -20.54
CA LEU A 406 5.41 0.43 -19.55
C LEU A 406 3.99 -0.15 -19.63
N VAL A 407 2.98 0.68 -19.89
CA VAL A 407 1.58 0.23 -19.94
C VAL A 407 1.36 -0.76 -21.08
N ARG A 408 1.88 -0.50 -22.29
CA ARG A 408 1.65 -1.34 -23.46
C ARG A 408 2.18 -2.77 -23.28
N PRO A 409 3.43 -3.00 -22.86
CA PRO A 409 3.93 -4.36 -22.67
C PRO A 409 3.23 -5.10 -21.53
N VAL A 410 2.98 -4.44 -20.39
CA VAL A 410 2.25 -5.05 -19.26
C VAL A 410 0.85 -5.50 -19.67
N LYS A 411 0.14 -4.67 -20.44
CA LYS A 411 -1.18 -5.02 -21.03
C LYS A 411 -1.06 -6.17 -22.02
N ARG A 412 -0.09 -6.12 -22.94
CA ARG A 412 0.15 -7.16 -23.97
C ARG A 412 0.42 -8.52 -23.34
N GLU A 413 1.26 -8.57 -22.31
CA GLU A 413 1.60 -9.81 -21.62
C GLU A 413 0.48 -10.28 -20.67
N GLY A 414 -0.54 -9.46 -20.40
CA GLY A 414 -1.70 -9.83 -19.59
C GLY A 414 -1.41 -9.90 -18.09
N HIS A 415 -0.48 -9.10 -17.57
CA HIS A 415 -0.29 -8.98 -16.13
C HIS A 415 -1.43 -8.17 -15.50
N SER A 416 -2.12 -8.77 -14.52
CA SER A 416 -3.11 -8.05 -13.72
C SER A 416 -2.42 -7.23 -12.63
N VAL A 417 -2.35 -5.92 -12.83
CA VAL A 417 -1.71 -4.97 -11.91
C VAL A 417 -2.65 -3.82 -11.58
N VAL A 418 -2.46 -3.21 -10.41
CA VAL A 418 -3.01 -1.90 -10.09
C VAL A 418 -2.03 -0.84 -10.57
N TRP A 419 -2.48 0.10 -11.41
CA TRP A 419 -1.70 1.28 -11.75
C TRP A 419 -2.00 2.38 -10.74
N SER A 420 -0.96 2.90 -10.08
CA SER A 420 -1.07 4.00 -9.13
C SER A 420 -0.11 5.13 -9.53
N CYS A 421 -0.54 6.37 -9.39
CA CYS A 421 0.29 7.54 -9.66
C CYS A 421 0.84 8.12 -8.36
N ASP A 422 2.16 8.23 -8.27
CA ASP A 422 2.89 9.01 -7.27
C ASP A 422 3.34 10.33 -7.90
N PRO A 423 2.50 11.38 -7.86
CA PRO A 423 2.79 12.66 -8.47
C PRO A 423 3.75 13.53 -7.64
N MET A 424 4.33 12.97 -6.57
CA MET A 424 5.10 13.74 -5.60
C MET A 424 6.60 13.63 -5.90
N HIS A 425 7.10 12.40 -5.99
CA HIS A 425 8.54 12.15 -6.04
C HIS A 425 9.19 12.55 -7.37
N GLY A 426 8.42 12.67 -8.45
CA GLY A 426 8.90 13.16 -9.75
C GLY A 426 9.03 14.68 -9.84
N ASN A 427 8.39 15.44 -8.92
CA ASN A 427 8.19 16.88 -9.05
C ASN A 427 8.90 17.72 -7.97
N VAL A 428 9.94 17.17 -7.33
CA VAL A 428 10.75 17.91 -6.34
C VAL A 428 11.62 18.96 -7.02
N VAL A 429 11.59 20.18 -6.51
CA VAL A 429 12.48 21.28 -6.88
C VAL A 429 13.16 21.85 -5.64
N LYS A 430 14.26 22.59 -5.82
CA LYS A 430 14.90 23.37 -4.77
C LYS A 430 14.55 24.85 -4.97
N ALA A 431 13.87 25.44 -4.01
CA ALA A 431 13.50 26.86 -3.98
C ALA A 431 14.73 27.76 -3.77
N ALA A 432 14.61 29.05 -4.05
CA ALA A 432 15.71 30.01 -3.95
C ALA A 432 16.26 30.15 -2.51
N ASN A 433 15.41 29.93 -1.51
CA ASN A 433 15.78 29.94 -0.09
C ASN A 433 16.41 28.62 0.40
N GLY A 434 16.63 27.65 -0.50
CA GLY A 434 17.31 26.40 -0.20
C GLY A 434 16.41 25.25 0.23
N TYR A 435 15.13 25.50 0.54
CA TYR A 435 14.16 24.45 0.84
C TYR A 435 13.88 23.60 -0.39
N LYS A 436 13.66 22.30 -0.18
CA LYS A 436 12.99 21.48 -1.18
C LYS A 436 11.51 21.82 -1.15
N THR A 437 10.86 21.89 -2.30
CA THR A 437 9.41 22.04 -2.40
C THR A 437 8.90 21.26 -3.60
N ARG A 438 7.58 21.18 -3.74
CA ARG A 438 6.88 20.59 -4.88
C ARG A 438 5.78 21.56 -5.29
N PRO A 439 5.82 22.14 -6.50
CA PRO A 439 4.74 22.98 -6.99
C PRO A 439 3.47 22.16 -7.20
N PHE A 440 2.37 22.56 -6.58
CA PHE A 440 1.09 21.86 -6.66
C PHE A 440 0.61 21.65 -8.11
N ASP A 441 0.82 22.64 -8.99
CA ASP A 441 0.45 22.53 -10.40
C ASP A 441 1.20 21.41 -11.13
N ARG A 442 2.46 21.13 -10.75
CA ARG A 442 3.23 20.01 -11.32
C ARG A 442 2.71 18.68 -10.81
N ILE A 443 2.37 18.60 -9.53
CA ILE A 443 1.71 17.42 -8.94
C ILE A 443 0.43 17.12 -9.72
N LEU A 444 -0.42 18.14 -9.91
CA LEU A 444 -1.67 17.99 -10.65
C LEU A 444 -1.45 17.65 -12.13
N ALA A 445 -0.46 18.26 -12.79
CA ALA A 445 -0.15 17.98 -14.19
C ALA A 445 0.31 16.53 -14.40
N GLU A 446 1.10 15.96 -13.49
CA GLU A 446 1.46 14.54 -13.57
C GLU A 446 0.23 13.63 -13.42
N VAL A 447 -0.68 13.95 -12.50
CA VAL A 447 -1.95 13.23 -12.35
C VAL A 447 -2.77 13.32 -13.63
N ARG A 448 -2.90 14.50 -14.24
CA ARG A 448 -3.64 14.67 -15.52
C ARG A 448 -3.04 13.80 -16.62
N GLY A 449 -1.72 13.81 -16.77
CA GLY A 449 -1.02 12.99 -17.76
C GLY A 449 -1.19 11.49 -17.49
N PHE A 450 -1.17 11.06 -16.24
CA PHE A 450 -1.44 9.67 -15.86
C PHE A 450 -2.83 9.19 -16.31
N PHE A 451 -3.88 9.98 -16.04
CA PHE A 451 -5.23 9.67 -16.52
C PHE A 451 -5.33 9.70 -18.06
N ALA A 452 -4.69 10.68 -18.71
CA ALA A 452 -4.67 10.79 -20.16
C ALA A 452 -4.04 9.57 -20.83
N VAL A 453 -2.90 9.11 -20.32
CA VAL A 453 -2.23 7.89 -20.80
C VAL A 453 -3.13 6.67 -20.64
N HIS A 454 -3.71 6.46 -19.46
CA HIS A 454 -4.55 5.28 -19.23
C HIS A 454 -5.78 5.25 -20.14
N ARG A 455 -6.41 6.41 -20.36
CA ARG A 455 -7.52 6.55 -21.31
C ARG A 455 -7.09 6.22 -22.74
N ALA A 456 -5.97 6.80 -23.20
CA ALA A 456 -5.45 6.56 -24.55
C ALA A 456 -5.05 5.09 -24.78
N GLU A 457 -4.49 4.43 -23.77
CA GLU A 457 -4.09 3.02 -23.84
C GLU A 457 -5.24 2.04 -23.53
N GLY A 458 -6.43 2.53 -23.19
CA GLY A 458 -7.59 1.71 -22.81
C GLY A 458 -7.30 0.82 -21.60
N THR A 459 -6.73 1.41 -20.56
CA THR A 459 -6.39 0.77 -19.27
C THR A 459 -6.92 1.63 -18.12
N PHE A 460 -6.94 1.09 -16.91
CA PHE A 460 -7.54 1.80 -15.77
C PHE A 460 -6.49 2.52 -14.93
N ALA A 461 -6.66 3.84 -14.78
CA ALA A 461 -5.97 4.68 -13.80
C ALA A 461 -6.46 4.31 -12.38
N GLY A 462 -5.80 3.36 -11.74
CA GLY A 462 -6.32 2.64 -10.58
C GLY A 462 -6.16 3.30 -9.22
N GLY A 463 -5.26 4.28 -9.08
CA GLY A 463 -5.02 4.89 -7.78
C GLY A 463 -4.03 6.04 -7.75
N ILE A 464 -3.90 6.63 -6.56
CA ILE A 464 -2.96 7.69 -6.24
C ILE A 464 -2.17 7.31 -4.98
N HIS A 465 -0.90 7.68 -4.97
CA HIS A 465 0.04 7.57 -3.87
C HIS A 465 0.60 8.97 -3.55
N ALA A 466 0.10 9.62 -2.50
CA ALA A 466 0.52 10.98 -2.13
C ALA A 466 1.23 11.03 -0.76
N GLU A 467 2.21 11.91 -0.63
CA GLU A 467 2.79 12.29 0.67
C GLU A 467 2.01 13.49 1.20
N MET A 468 1.34 13.32 2.35
CA MET A 468 0.37 14.28 2.87
C MET A 468 0.30 14.22 4.39
N THR A 469 -0.17 15.32 5.00
CA THR A 469 -0.36 15.43 6.45
C THR A 469 -1.64 16.20 6.77
N GLY A 470 -2.28 15.84 7.88
CA GLY A 470 -3.41 16.60 8.43
C GLY A 470 -3.02 17.94 9.05
N GLN A 471 -1.73 18.19 9.21
CA GLN A 471 -1.20 19.42 9.79
C GLN A 471 -1.25 20.58 8.78
N ASN A 472 -1.37 21.81 9.29
CA ASN A 472 -1.32 23.02 8.47
C ASN A 472 0.13 23.43 8.19
N VAL A 473 0.82 22.68 7.33
CA VAL A 473 2.23 22.90 6.95
C VAL A 473 2.37 23.74 5.69
N THR A 474 3.54 24.37 5.51
CA THR A 474 3.91 25.12 4.29
C THR A 474 5.09 24.45 3.59
N GLU A 475 4.87 23.24 3.06
CA GLU A 475 5.93 22.42 2.46
C GLU A 475 5.87 22.41 0.92
N CYS A 476 4.67 22.28 0.34
CA CYS A 476 4.43 22.38 -1.11
C CYS A 476 3.96 23.79 -1.48
N THR A 477 4.50 24.35 -2.58
CA THR A 477 4.10 25.66 -3.11
C THR A 477 2.82 25.56 -3.94
N GLY A 478 2.07 26.66 -4.05
CA GLY A 478 0.81 26.71 -4.79
C GLY A 478 -0.39 26.09 -4.05
N GLY A 479 -1.36 25.59 -4.83
CA GLY A 479 -2.74 25.36 -4.37
C GLY A 479 -3.45 26.70 -4.15
N ALA A 480 -4.74 26.73 -3.81
CA ALA A 480 -5.45 28.03 -3.65
C ALA A 480 -5.18 28.75 -2.34
N LEU A 481 -4.30 28.24 -1.48
CA LEU A 481 -3.69 29.07 -0.44
C LEU A 481 -2.47 29.85 -0.99
N GLU A 482 -2.09 29.63 -2.25
CA GLU A 482 -0.99 30.30 -2.95
C GLU A 482 0.30 30.34 -2.13
N ILE A 483 0.70 29.20 -1.55
CA ILE A 483 1.92 29.11 -0.75
C ILE A 483 3.12 29.47 -1.63
N THR A 484 3.79 30.57 -1.29
CA THR A 484 4.97 31.08 -2.01
C THR A 484 6.24 30.42 -1.51
N GLU A 485 7.35 30.57 -2.26
CA GLU A 485 8.66 30.11 -1.79
C GLU A 485 9.06 30.76 -0.45
N GLN A 486 8.73 32.04 -0.25
CA GLN A 486 8.98 32.75 1.01
C GLN A 486 8.17 32.15 2.17
N GLY A 487 6.89 31.80 1.93
CA GLY A 487 6.01 31.21 2.94
C GLY A 487 6.40 29.79 3.37
N LEU A 488 7.34 29.13 2.68
CA LEU A 488 7.85 27.83 3.10
C LEU A 488 8.43 27.88 4.52
N ALA A 489 9.12 28.96 4.87
CA ALA A 489 9.77 29.08 6.17
C ALA A 489 8.80 29.12 7.37
N ASP A 490 7.51 29.38 7.13
CA ASP A 490 6.52 29.57 8.20
C ASP A 490 6.28 28.29 9.01
N ARG A 491 6.12 27.14 8.33
CA ARG A 491 5.73 25.84 8.92
C ARG A 491 6.29 24.66 8.13
N TYR A 492 7.59 24.69 7.82
CA TYR A 492 8.29 23.57 7.18
C TYR A 492 8.71 22.53 8.24
N HIS A 493 7.90 21.49 8.43
CA HIS A 493 8.10 20.51 9.51
C HIS A 493 8.69 19.18 9.03
N THR A 494 8.63 18.89 7.73
CA THR A 494 9.26 17.68 7.18
C THR A 494 10.79 17.78 7.15
N HIS A 495 11.41 16.67 7.47
CA HIS A 495 12.86 16.50 7.39
C HIS A 495 13.33 15.70 6.18
N CYS A 496 12.38 15.21 5.39
CA CYS A 496 12.66 14.46 4.19
C CYS A 496 12.15 15.21 2.97
N ASP A 497 10.95 14.86 2.48
CA ASP A 497 10.36 15.49 1.31
C ASP A 497 9.08 16.26 1.67
N PRO A 498 8.75 17.33 0.91
CA PRO A 498 7.58 18.19 1.11
C PRO A 498 6.23 17.48 1.01
N ARG A 499 5.39 17.54 2.04
CA ARG A 499 4.05 16.94 2.05
C ARG A 499 2.99 17.93 1.56
N LEU A 500 1.90 17.42 1.00
CA LEU A 500 0.67 18.20 0.86
C LEU A 500 0.09 18.44 2.26
N ASN A 501 -0.29 19.67 2.56
CA ASN A 501 -1.09 19.94 3.76
C ASN A 501 -2.56 19.48 3.54
N ALA A 502 -3.38 19.58 4.59
CA ALA A 502 -4.78 19.17 4.52
C ALA A 502 -5.57 19.84 3.38
N GLY A 503 -5.34 21.14 3.15
CA GLY A 503 -6.04 21.89 2.11
C GLY A 503 -5.66 21.48 0.70
N GLN A 504 -4.36 21.36 0.41
CA GLN A 504 -3.86 20.88 -0.88
C GLN A 504 -4.28 19.42 -1.12
N SER A 505 -4.34 18.59 -0.08
CA SER A 505 -4.79 17.19 -0.19
C SER A 505 -6.26 17.10 -0.57
N LEU A 506 -7.13 17.93 0.02
CA LEU A 506 -8.55 17.99 -0.33
C LEU A 506 -8.78 18.58 -1.71
N GLU A 507 -8.05 19.63 -2.08
CA GLU A 507 -8.04 20.17 -3.43
C GLU A 507 -7.71 19.08 -4.46
N LEU A 508 -6.64 18.32 -4.21
CA LEU A 508 -6.26 17.19 -5.06
C LEU A 508 -7.38 16.16 -5.17
N ALA A 509 -8.07 15.82 -4.07
CA ALA A 509 -9.17 14.85 -4.10
C ALA A 509 -10.36 15.31 -4.94
N PHE A 510 -10.74 16.60 -4.89
CA PHE A 510 -11.81 17.12 -5.75
C PHE A 510 -11.42 17.11 -7.22
N LEU A 511 -10.18 17.48 -7.54
CA LEU A 511 -9.68 17.46 -8.92
C LEU A 511 -9.57 16.02 -9.46
N LEU A 512 -9.14 15.07 -8.63
CA LEU A 512 -9.17 13.63 -8.96
C LEU A 512 -10.60 13.13 -9.18
N ALA A 513 -11.55 13.59 -8.38
CA ALA A 513 -12.97 13.25 -8.52
C ALA A 513 -13.54 13.70 -9.88
N GLU A 514 -13.16 14.88 -10.37
CA GLU A 514 -13.51 15.34 -11.72
C GLU A 514 -12.94 14.39 -12.79
N MET A 515 -11.63 14.08 -12.72
CA MET A 515 -10.97 13.20 -13.70
C MET A 515 -11.53 11.77 -13.69
N LEU A 516 -11.86 11.23 -12.51
CA LEU A 516 -12.47 9.91 -12.37
C LEU A 516 -13.89 9.89 -12.93
N ASN A 517 -14.66 10.95 -12.78
CA ASN A 517 -16.00 11.05 -13.38
C ASN A 517 -15.91 10.95 -14.90
N ASP A 518 -14.99 11.67 -15.52
CA ASP A 518 -14.77 11.64 -16.97
C ASP A 518 -14.35 10.24 -17.43
N GLU A 519 -13.43 9.62 -16.70
CA GLU A 519 -12.96 8.26 -17.00
C GLU A 519 -14.09 7.22 -16.93
N MET A 520 -14.92 7.30 -15.88
CA MET A 520 -16.06 6.40 -15.72
C MET A 520 -17.16 6.66 -16.74
N ALA A 521 -17.36 7.91 -17.16
CA ALA A 521 -18.29 8.25 -18.23
C ALA A 521 -17.84 7.65 -19.57
N GLU A 522 -16.55 7.77 -19.90
CA GLU A 522 -16.02 7.24 -21.16
C GLU A 522 -16.07 5.71 -21.19
N ARG A 523 -15.70 5.03 -20.09
CA ARG A 523 -15.82 3.56 -19.99
C ARG A 523 -17.25 3.06 -20.19
N ARG A 524 -18.24 3.78 -19.66
CA ARG A 524 -19.66 3.44 -19.88
C ARG A 524 -20.07 3.58 -21.34
N LYS A 525 -19.55 4.58 -22.06
CA LYS A 525 -19.80 4.72 -23.51
C LYS A 525 -19.17 3.60 -24.30
N THR A 526 -17.95 3.18 -23.97
CA THR A 526 -17.27 2.06 -24.66
C THR A 526 -17.91 0.71 -24.39
N ALA A 527 -18.58 0.55 -23.24
CA ALA A 527 -19.26 -0.69 -22.86
C ALA A 527 -20.71 -0.81 -23.38
N ALA A 528 -21.32 0.31 -23.77
CA ALA A 528 -22.66 0.38 -24.37
C ALA A 528 -22.57 0.22 -25.89
#